data_AF-A0A534PN36-F1
#
_entry.id   AF-A0A534PN36-F1
#
_cell.length_a   1.000
_cell.length_b   1.000
_cell.length_c   1.000
_cell.angle_alpha   90.00
_cell.angle_beta   90.00
_cell.angle_gamma   90.00
#
_symmetry.space_group_name_H-M   'P 1'
#
loop_
_entity.id
_entity.type
_entity.pdbx_description
1 polymer ?
#
loop_
_entity_poly.entity_id
_entity_poly.type
_entity_poly.pdbx_seq_one_letter_code
_entity_poly.pdbx_strand_id
1 'polypeptide(L)'
;MEPLLPPEGDVLATHAATLSRRVSAALFLIAPGLLAGALAFVSDGANADARAPLAAVSALLIALGAAAIAQQNKSKAIVRADGIERWGLRGKLWALRWNEMSELHYRVLKIRLGGLLGLLLPALSTNVHLRFTDPNGRKSALPVNLKAMDVLAERVIEQQTTAHFASARNRLDGGEELCFGKSIALDKEKIYTRKFFGGMKSCPLAEVEKVSVESGTLRIRQKGKTFAFARVMAGTIPNVHLLLRLLDGMLGEKSAMMRERDFAASAYVHG
;
A
#
# COMPACT_ATOMS: atom_id res chain seq x y z
N MET A 1 21.80 -20.28 -2.42
CA MET A 1 20.73 -19.25 -2.40
C MET A 1 20.76 -18.55 -3.73
N GLU A 2 19.67 -18.61 -4.49
CA GLU A 2 19.65 -18.09 -5.84
C GLU A 2 19.32 -16.59 -5.82
N PRO A 3 20.11 -15.74 -6.49
CA PRO A 3 19.83 -14.31 -6.55
C PRO A 3 18.57 -14.06 -7.39
N LEU A 4 17.60 -13.31 -6.84
CA LEU A 4 16.43 -12.86 -7.60
C LEU A 4 16.87 -12.01 -8.79
N LEU A 5 16.31 -12.28 -9.97
CA LEU A 5 16.72 -11.61 -11.19
C LEU A 5 16.04 -10.24 -11.28
N PRO A 6 16.76 -9.18 -11.67
CA PRO A 6 16.13 -7.88 -11.87
C PRO A 6 15.10 -7.98 -13.02
N PRO A 7 14.04 -7.15 -12.99
CA PRO A 7 13.14 -7.01 -14.13
C PRO A 7 13.87 -6.31 -15.28
N GLU A 8 13.65 -6.82 -16.49
CA GLU A 8 14.28 -6.38 -17.74
C GLU A 8 13.27 -5.84 -18.75
N GLY A 9 11.97 -6.04 -18.50
CA GLY A 9 10.90 -5.61 -19.39
C GLY A 9 10.78 -4.10 -19.52
N ASP A 10 10.02 -3.69 -20.53
CA ASP A 10 9.80 -2.28 -20.87
C ASP A 10 9.26 -1.49 -19.69
N VAL A 11 9.70 -0.24 -19.59
CA VAL A 11 9.23 0.68 -18.55
C VAL A 11 7.82 1.14 -18.88
N LEU A 12 6.85 0.71 -18.09
CA LEU A 12 5.45 1.09 -18.24
C LEU A 12 5.12 2.42 -17.54
N ALA A 13 5.79 2.70 -16.42
CA ALA A 13 5.60 3.94 -15.68
C ALA A 13 6.77 4.26 -14.74
N THR A 14 7.00 5.55 -14.47
CA THR A 14 7.92 6.03 -13.43
C THR A 14 7.20 7.00 -12.51
N HIS A 15 7.22 6.71 -11.22
CA HIS A 15 6.58 7.52 -10.18
C HIS A 15 7.65 8.04 -9.21
N ALA A 16 7.94 9.34 -9.26
CA ALA A 16 8.88 10.00 -8.34
C ALA A 16 8.18 10.43 -7.05
N ALA A 17 8.94 10.71 -5.98
CA ALA A 17 8.38 11.27 -4.75
C ALA A 17 7.68 12.63 -4.97
N THR A 18 6.60 12.87 -4.23
CA THR A 18 5.85 14.13 -4.22
C THR A 18 6.67 15.27 -3.59
N LEU A 19 6.25 16.50 -3.90
CA LEU A 19 6.84 17.72 -3.35
C LEU A 19 6.40 17.99 -1.90
N SER A 20 5.29 17.40 -1.44
CA SER A 20 4.66 17.76 -0.16
C SER A 20 5.60 17.60 1.04
N ARG A 21 6.35 16.49 1.11
CA ARG A 21 7.35 16.29 2.17
C ARG A 21 8.60 17.16 2.01
N ARG A 22 8.88 17.70 0.82
CA ARG A 22 9.94 18.69 0.60
C ARG A 22 9.51 20.05 1.14
N VAL A 23 8.25 20.42 0.91
CA VAL A 23 7.63 21.61 1.51
C VAL A 23 7.65 21.51 3.03
N SER A 24 7.27 20.35 3.60
CA SER A 24 7.37 20.15 5.06
C SER A 24 8.81 20.24 5.55
N ALA A 25 9.79 19.64 4.85
CA ALA A 25 11.20 19.77 5.24
C ALA A 25 11.69 21.22 5.18
N ALA A 26 11.28 21.98 4.16
CA ALA A 26 11.58 23.40 4.07
C ALA A 26 10.94 24.20 5.22
N LEU A 27 9.67 23.94 5.54
CA LEU A 27 8.92 24.66 6.56
C LEU A 27 9.38 24.34 7.99
N PHE A 28 9.68 23.07 8.29
CA PHE A 28 9.94 22.62 9.66
C PHE A 28 11.42 22.45 9.99
N LEU A 29 12.31 22.46 9.00
CA LEU A 29 13.76 22.36 9.23
C LEU A 29 14.49 23.57 8.69
N ILE A 30 14.34 23.89 7.40
CA ILE A 30 15.14 24.95 6.77
C ILE A 30 14.73 26.33 7.29
N ALA A 31 13.44 26.66 7.33
CA ALA A 31 12.98 27.97 7.80
C ALA A 31 13.34 28.23 9.29
N PRO A 32 13.13 27.30 10.23
CA PRO A 32 13.61 27.45 11.60
C PRO A 32 15.13 27.56 11.70
N GLY A 33 15.87 26.82 10.87
CA GLY A 33 17.33 26.93 10.81
C GLY A 33 17.79 28.32 10.35
N LEU A 34 17.22 28.84 9.26
CA LEU A 34 17.48 30.20 8.78
C LEU A 34 17.14 31.26 9.84
N LEU A 35 16.04 31.07 10.56
CA LEU A 35 15.61 31.99 11.62
C LEU A 35 16.57 31.94 12.82
N ALA A 36 17.01 30.75 13.24
CA ALA A 36 18.04 30.60 14.28
C ALA A 36 19.38 31.22 13.84
N GLY A 37 19.75 31.09 12.57
CA GLY A 37 20.94 31.72 12.00
C GLY A 37 20.84 33.24 12.02
N ALA A 38 19.72 33.80 11.56
CA ALA A 38 19.47 35.24 11.59
C ALA A 38 19.52 35.80 13.02
N LEU A 39 18.94 35.09 14.00
CA LEU A 39 19.02 35.47 15.41
C LEU A 39 20.45 35.42 15.95
N ALA A 40 21.26 34.43 15.54
CA ALA A 40 22.68 34.37 15.91
C ALA A 40 23.46 35.59 15.38
N PHE A 41 23.16 36.05 14.16
CA PHE A 41 23.82 37.22 13.55
C PHE A 41 23.37 38.56 14.15
N VAL A 42 22.13 38.67 14.61
CA VAL A 42 21.57 39.93 15.16
C VAL A 42 21.74 40.06 16.67
N SER A 43 22.00 38.95 17.39
CA SER A 43 22.22 38.99 18.84
C SER A 43 23.42 39.87 19.21
N ASP A 44 23.25 40.81 20.14
CA ASP A 44 24.30 41.73 20.61
C ASP A 44 25.36 41.06 21.50
N GLY A 45 26.47 41.76 21.77
CA GLY A 45 27.61 41.26 22.54
C GLY A 45 27.30 40.76 23.95
N ALA A 46 26.19 41.18 24.55
CA ALA A 46 25.71 40.68 25.84
C ALA A 46 25.22 39.21 25.80
N ASN A 47 24.88 38.70 24.62
CA ASN A 47 24.42 37.32 24.39
C ASN A 47 25.43 36.53 23.55
N ALA A 48 26.72 36.87 23.61
CA ALA A 48 27.77 36.23 22.83
C ALA A 48 27.82 34.71 23.02
N ASP A 49 27.54 34.23 24.24
CA ASP A 49 27.51 32.80 24.58
C ASP A 49 26.38 32.03 23.87
N ALA A 50 25.30 32.73 23.48
CA ALA A 50 24.18 32.12 22.74
C ALA A 50 24.41 32.06 21.23
N ARG A 51 25.38 32.81 20.68
CA ARG A 51 25.65 32.87 19.23
C ARG A 51 26.14 31.53 18.68
N ALA A 52 27.13 30.94 19.33
CA ALA A 52 27.72 29.66 18.91
C ALA A 52 26.71 28.51 18.87
N PRO A 53 25.89 28.25 19.92
CA PRO A 53 24.89 27.20 19.86
C PRO A 53 23.76 27.50 18.86
N LEU A 54 23.32 28.76 18.71
CA LEU A 54 22.31 29.12 17.70
C LEU A 54 22.82 28.91 16.27
N ALA A 55 24.08 29.26 15.98
CA ALA A 55 24.72 29.00 14.70
C ALA A 55 24.86 27.49 14.42
N ALA A 56 25.24 26.70 15.42
CA ALA A 56 25.33 25.24 15.31
C ALA A 56 23.95 24.60 15.04
N VAL A 57 22.92 25.03 15.76
CA VAL A 57 21.54 24.57 15.55
C VAL A 57 21.03 24.97 14.17
N SER A 58 21.31 26.20 13.72
CA SER A 58 20.99 26.66 12.37
C SER A 58 21.60 25.76 11.29
N ALA A 59 22.92 25.55 11.36
CA ALA A 59 23.65 24.71 10.42
C ALA A 59 23.10 23.28 10.40
N LEU A 60 22.83 22.70 11.58
CA LEU A 60 22.25 21.36 11.71
C LEU A 60 20.87 21.26 11.07
N LEU A 61 19.96 22.20 11.37
CA LEU A 61 18.59 22.19 10.85
C LEU A 61 18.57 22.36 9.33
N ILE A 62 19.38 23.27 8.78
CA ILE A 62 19.51 23.47 7.34
C ILE A 62 20.09 22.20 6.69
N ALA A 63 21.14 21.61 7.26
CA ALA A 63 21.74 20.38 6.74
C ALA A 63 20.75 19.20 6.74
N LEU A 64 19.99 19.01 7.83
CA LEU A 64 18.94 17.98 7.91
C LEU A 64 17.82 18.22 6.90
N GLY A 65 17.39 19.48 6.73
CA GLY A 65 16.39 19.86 5.73
C GLY A 65 16.87 19.56 4.30
N ALA A 66 18.10 19.96 3.96
CA ALA A 66 18.71 19.69 2.66
C ALA A 66 18.86 18.18 2.41
N ALA A 67 19.33 17.41 3.39
CA ALA A 67 19.44 15.96 3.30
C ALA A 67 18.07 15.28 3.08
N ALA A 68 17.04 15.72 3.80
CA ALA A 68 15.68 15.22 3.64
C ALA A 68 15.12 15.49 2.24
N ILE A 69 15.38 16.66 1.66
CA ILE A 69 14.99 17.00 0.28
C ILE A 69 15.77 16.14 -0.73
N ALA A 70 17.09 16.01 -0.56
CA ALA A 70 17.94 15.23 -1.45
C ALA A 70 17.54 13.74 -1.49
N GLN A 71 17.24 13.15 -0.33
CA GLN A 71 16.74 11.78 -0.23
C GLN A 71 15.43 11.57 -0.99
N GLN A 72 14.54 12.57 -0.97
CA GLN A 72 13.26 12.53 -1.66
C GLN A 72 13.39 12.71 -3.18
N ASN A 73 14.32 13.55 -3.64
CA ASN A 73 14.55 13.78 -5.08
C ASN A 73 14.90 12.49 -5.84
N LYS A 74 15.62 11.57 -5.18
CA LYS A 74 16.10 10.33 -5.79
C LYS A 74 15.22 9.11 -5.51
N SER A 75 14.16 9.27 -4.71
CA SER A 75 13.21 8.19 -4.45
C SER A 75 12.19 8.10 -5.59
N LYS A 76 12.21 6.99 -6.32
CA LYS A 76 11.23 6.68 -7.38
C LYS A 76 10.87 5.21 -7.39
N ALA A 77 9.67 4.90 -7.86
CA ALA A 77 9.26 3.56 -8.26
C ALA A 77 9.19 3.49 -9.78
N ILE A 78 9.68 2.40 -10.35
CA ILE A 78 9.58 2.12 -11.78
C ILE A 78 8.77 0.85 -11.93
N VAL A 79 7.65 0.93 -12.65
CA VAL A 79 6.84 -0.22 -13.03
C VAL A 79 7.30 -0.65 -14.40
N ARG A 80 7.72 -1.90 -14.52
CA ARG A 80 8.09 -2.57 -15.77
C ARG A 80 7.04 -3.61 -16.12
N ALA A 81 7.06 -4.06 -17.37
CA ALA A 81 6.15 -5.10 -17.86
C ALA A 81 6.28 -6.41 -17.05
N ASP A 82 7.48 -6.73 -16.58
CA ASP A 82 7.82 -7.98 -15.89
C ASP A 82 8.09 -7.80 -14.39
N GLY A 83 8.06 -6.57 -13.85
CA GLY A 83 8.25 -6.35 -12.42
C GLY A 83 8.19 -4.90 -11.97
N ILE A 84 8.63 -4.67 -10.74
CA ILE A 84 8.72 -3.34 -10.15
C ILE A 84 10.04 -3.12 -9.45
N GLU A 85 10.53 -1.88 -9.55
CA GLU A 85 11.78 -1.46 -8.94
C GLU A 85 11.55 -0.27 -8.01
N ARG A 86 12.27 -0.26 -6.90
CA ARG A 86 12.41 0.92 -6.04
C ARG A 86 13.82 1.44 -6.09
N TRP A 87 13.94 2.75 -6.32
CA TRP A 87 15.19 3.47 -6.35
C TRP A 87 15.26 4.47 -5.19
N GLY A 88 16.47 4.72 -4.71
CA GLY A 88 16.79 5.71 -3.70
C GLY A 88 18.08 6.46 -4.04
N LEU A 89 18.64 7.12 -3.02
CA LEU A 89 19.80 8.00 -3.21
C LEU A 89 21.04 7.28 -3.78
N ARG A 90 21.24 6.01 -3.37
CA ARG A 90 22.38 5.16 -3.74
C ARG A 90 22.07 4.20 -4.91
N GLY A 91 21.01 4.45 -5.67
CA GLY A 91 20.59 3.60 -6.78
C GLY A 91 19.42 2.69 -6.45
N LYS A 92 19.35 1.54 -7.12
CA LYS A 92 18.27 0.55 -6.98
C LYS A 92 18.32 -0.09 -5.59
N LEU A 93 17.28 0.11 -4.79
CA LEU A 93 17.16 -0.47 -3.44
C LEU A 93 16.68 -1.91 -3.49
N TRP A 94 15.72 -2.19 -4.35
CA TRP A 94 15.23 -3.53 -4.64
C TRP A 94 14.50 -3.56 -5.98
N ALA A 95 14.43 -4.75 -6.55
CA ALA A 95 13.74 -5.09 -7.77
C ALA A 95 13.06 -6.43 -7.55
N LEU A 96 11.83 -6.58 -8.02
CA LEU A 96 11.07 -7.81 -7.90
C LEU A 96 10.31 -8.03 -9.20
N ARG A 97 10.40 -9.24 -9.74
CA ARG A 97 9.56 -9.64 -10.89
C ARG A 97 8.16 -10.02 -10.41
N TRP A 98 7.16 -9.87 -11.27
CA TRP A 98 5.76 -10.15 -10.89
C TRP A 98 5.58 -11.61 -10.46
N ASN A 99 6.21 -12.55 -11.17
CA ASN A 99 6.18 -13.98 -10.88
C ASN A 99 6.86 -14.35 -9.56
N GLU A 100 7.86 -13.58 -9.12
CA GLU A 100 8.56 -13.77 -7.84
C GLU A 100 7.77 -13.19 -6.66
N MET A 101 6.78 -12.33 -6.88
CA MET A 101 5.95 -11.78 -5.80
C MET A 101 4.91 -12.80 -5.34
N SER A 102 5.19 -13.47 -4.23
CA SER A 102 4.27 -14.45 -3.63
C SER A 102 3.03 -13.78 -3.04
N GLU A 103 3.20 -12.61 -2.40
CA GLU A 103 2.10 -11.87 -1.77
C GLU A 103 2.14 -10.37 -2.08
N LEU A 104 0.99 -9.82 -2.44
CA LEU A 104 0.71 -8.39 -2.52
C LEU A 104 -0.33 -7.99 -1.46
N HIS A 105 0.07 -7.13 -0.53
CA HIS A 105 -0.84 -6.47 0.40
C HIS A 105 -1.16 -5.06 -0.08
N TYR A 106 -2.45 -4.81 -0.31
CA TYR A 106 -2.99 -3.51 -0.64
C TYR A 106 -3.83 -2.96 0.52
N ARG A 107 -3.47 -1.79 1.05
CA ARG A 107 -4.21 -1.14 2.14
C ARG A 107 -4.39 0.34 1.87
N VAL A 108 -5.62 0.83 2.02
CA VAL A 108 -5.94 2.26 1.96
C VAL A 108 -6.24 2.77 3.37
N LEU A 109 -5.50 3.80 3.80
CA LEU A 109 -5.66 4.47 5.08
C LEU A 109 -6.09 5.91 4.88
N LYS A 110 -7.19 6.32 5.49
CA LYS A 110 -7.59 7.72 5.57
C LYS A 110 -7.07 8.33 6.86
N ILE A 111 -6.24 9.37 6.77
CA ILE A 111 -5.85 10.15 7.95
C ILE A 111 -6.97 11.15 8.22
N ARG A 112 -7.57 11.07 9.41
CA ARG A 112 -8.48 12.09 9.95
C ARG A 112 -7.80 12.82 11.10
N LEU A 113 -8.28 14.02 11.42
CA LEU A 113 -7.95 14.64 12.72
C LEU A 113 -8.46 13.74 13.85
N GLY A 114 -7.75 13.67 14.97
CA GLY A 114 -8.23 12.97 16.16
C GLY A 114 -9.35 13.74 16.87
N GLY A 115 -10.15 13.04 17.69
CA GLY A 115 -11.21 13.64 18.52
C GLY A 115 -12.51 13.98 17.79
N LEU A 116 -13.38 14.77 18.43
CA LEU A 116 -14.72 15.14 17.94
C LEU A 116 -14.68 15.82 16.56
N LEU A 117 -13.60 16.57 16.28
CA LEU A 117 -13.34 17.25 15.00
C LEU A 117 -13.08 16.27 13.84
N GLY A 118 -12.53 15.08 14.11
CA GLY A 118 -12.35 14.02 13.12
C GLY A 118 -13.63 13.31 12.69
N LEU A 119 -14.70 13.44 13.48
CA LEU A 119 -16.00 12.87 13.19
C LEU A 119 -16.79 13.72 12.19
N LEU A 120 -16.57 15.04 12.23
CA LEU A 120 -17.32 16.04 11.45
C LEU A 120 -16.61 16.46 10.15
N LEU A 121 -15.27 16.35 10.10
CA LEU A 121 -14.50 16.80 8.94
C LEU A 121 -14.10 15.67 7.99
N PRO A 122 -14.07 15.93 6.66
CA PRO A 122 -13.57 14.97 5.69
C PRO A 122 -12.10 14.61 5.99
N ALA A 123 -11.68 13.41 5.57
CA ALA A 123 -10.32 12.94 5.79
C ALA A 123 -9.28 13.91 5.20
N LEU A 124 -8.25 14.24 5.99
CA LEU A 124 -7.17 15.14 5.62
C LEU A 124 -6.31 14.60 4.48
N SER A 125 -6.14 13.28 4.41
CA SER A 125 -5.44 12.63 3.31
C SER A 125 -5.81 11.16 3.20
N THR A 126 -5.62 10.59 2.01
CA THR A 126 -5.73 9.15 1.76
C THR A 126 -4.35 8.62 1.37
N ASN A 127 -3.82 7.68 2.16
CA ASN A 127 -2.55 7.02 1.91
C ASN A 127 -2.79 5.60 1.42
N VAL A 128 -2.20 5.26 0.28
CA VAL A 128 -2.20 3.91 -0.27
C VAL A 128 -0.89 3.23 0.08
N HIS A 129 -1.00 2.06 0.69
CA HIS A 129 0.13 1.24 1.11
C HIS A 129 0.18 -0.03 0.25
N LEU A 130 1.31 -0.22 -0.40
CA LEU A 130 1.65 -1.42 -1.16
C LEU A 130 2.83 -2.11 -0.50
N ARG A 131 2.65 -3.38 -0.15
CA ARG A 131 3.70 -4.23 0.41
C ARG A 131 3.72 -5.55 -0.34
N PHE A 132 4.92 -5.93 -0.75
CA PHE A 132 5.22 -7.19 -1.41
C PHE A 132 5.95 -8.10 -0.45
N THR A 133 5.66 -9.40 -0.52
CA THR A 133 6.47 -10.45 0.09
C THR A 133 7.10 -11.26 -1.04
N ASP A 134 8.41 -11.49 -0.98
CA ASP A 134 9.12 -12.39 -1.91
C ASP A 134 8.97 -13.86 -1.47
N PRO A 135 9.45 -14.85 -2.25
CA PRO A 135 9.35 -16.26 -1.88
C PRO A 135 10.18 -16.62 -0.63
N ASN A 136 11.17 -15.78 -0.30
CA ASN A 136 12.03 -15.90 0.86
C ASN A 136 11.43 -15.23 2.12
N GLY A 137 10.20 -14.69 2.04
CA GLY A 137 9.53 -14.00 3.14
C GLY A 137 10.00 -12.56 3.38
N ARG A 138 10.87 -12.01 2.52
CA ARG A 138 11.35 -10.63 2.60
C ARG A 138 10.25 -9.67 2.19
N LYS A 139 10.04 -8.65 3.03
CA LYS A 139 9.00 -7.64 2.82
C LYS A 139 9.59 -6.39 2.19
N SER A 140 9.06 -6.02 1.03
CA SER A 140 9.41 -4.81 0.30
C SER A 140 8.18 -3.91 0.23
N ALA A 141 8.32 -2.63 0.59
CA ALA A 141 7.19 -1.70 0.56
C ALA A 141 7.50 -0.46 -0.28
N LEU A 142 6.46 0.06 -0.94
CA LEU A 142 6.53 1.35 -1.62
C LEU A 142 6.26 2.47 -0.62
N PRO A 143 7.01 3.58 -0.72
CA PRO A 143 6.78 4.73 0.14
C PRO A 143 5.48 5.45 -0.27
N VAL A 144 4.64 5.82 0.69
CA VAL A 144 3.30 6.42 0.43
C VAL A 144 3.32 7.77 -0.29
N ASN A 145 4.47 8.43 -0.34
CA ASN A 145 4.64 9.78 -0.90
C ASN A 145 5.09 9.77 -2.36
N LEU A 146 4.73 8.76 -3.15
CA LEU A 146 4.97 8.76 -4.59
C LEU A 146 3.88 9.56 -5.30
N LYS A 147 4.24 10.25 -6.39
CA LYS A 147 3.29 10.98 -7.24
C LYS A 147 2.30 10.00 -7.87
N ALA A 148 1.02 10.38 -7.90
CA ALA A 148 -0.07 9.57 -8.44
C ALA A 148 -0.04 8.12 -7.90
N MET A 149 0.02 8.00 -6.57
CA MET A 149 0.14 6.70 -5.88
C MET A 149 -1.09 5.80 -6.10
N ASP A 150 -2.27 6.41 -6.26
CA ASP A 150 -3.50 5.76 -6.70
C ASP A 150 -3.32 5.07 -8.05
N VAL A 151 -2.85 5.82 -9.07
CA VAL A 151 -2.59 5.28 -10.42
C VAL A 151 -1.48 4.23 -10.39
N LEU A 152 -0.42 4.45 -9.60
CA LEU A 152 0.64 3.45 -9.40
C LEU A 152 0.05 2.16 -8.81
N ALA A 153 -0.79 2.27 -7.79
CA ALA A 153 -1.38 1.12 -7.14
C ALA A 153 -2.29 0.34 -8.08
N GLU A 154 -3.16 1.01 -8.85
CA GLU A 154 -3.99 0.37 -9.87
C GLU A 154 -3.13 -0.44 -10.86
N ARG A 155 -2.08 0.17 -11.41
CA ARG A 155 -1.17 -0.51 -12.35
C ARG A 155 -0.46 -1.71 -11.72
N VAL A 156 0.02 -1.56 -10.49
CA VAL A 156 0.70 -2.65 -9.77
C VAL A 156 -0.26 -3.82 -9.51
N ILE A 157 -1.48 -3.51 -9.08
CA ILE A 157 -2.53 -4.49 -8.83
C ILE A 157 -2.88 -5.23 -10.12
N GLU A 158 -3.09 -4.50 -11.21
CA GLU A 158 -3.45 -5.06 -12.52
C GLU A 158 -2.36 -6.01 -13.03
N GLN A 159 -1.10 -5.57 -13.02
CA GLN A 159 0.04 -6.36 -13.49
C GLN A 159 0.26 -7.61 -12.63
N GLN A 160 0.27 -7.45 -11.29
CA GLN A 160 0.44 -8.59 -10.39
C GLN A 160 -0.72 -9.58 -10.51
N THR A 161 -1.96 -9.10 -10.55
CA THR A 161 -3.13 -9.96 -10.69
C THR A 161 -3.07 -10.72 -12.01
N THR A 162 -2.75 -10.04 -13.11
CA THR A 162 -2.64 -10.64 -14.44
C THR A 162 -1.54 -11.70 -14.51
N ALA A 163 -0.37 -11.43 -13.92
CA ALA A 163 0.75 -12.39 -13.91
C ALA A 163 0.41 -13.70 -13.17
N HIS A 164 -0.40 -13.64 -12.11
CA HIS A 164 -0.73 -14.81 -11.29
C HIS A 164 -2.07 -15.47 -11.64
N PHE A 165 -2.94 -14.80 -12.41
CA PHE A 165 -4.32 -15.24 -12.64
C PHE A 165 -4.41 -16.62 -13.31
N ALA A 166 -3.71 -16.84 -14.43
CA ALA A 166 -3.79 -18.10 -15.17
C ALA A 166 -3.31 -19.29 -14.33
N SER A 167 -2.19 -19.14 -13.61
CA SER A 167 -1.66 -20.16 -12.72
C SER A 167 -2.62 -20.47 -11.58
N ALA A 168 -3.13 -19.44 -10.89
CA ALA A 168 -4.10 -19.60 -9.81
C ALA A 168 -5.39 -20.28 -10.30
N ARG A 169 -5.89 -19.88 -11.47
CA ARG A 169 -7.09 -20.47 -12.06
C ARG A 169 -6.90 -21.95 -12.39
N ASN A 170 -5.79 -22.31 -13.02
CA ASN A 170 -5.47 -23.70 -13.36
C ASN A 170 -5.40 -24.58 -12.11
N ARG A 171 -4.81 -24.08 -11.01
CA ARG A 171 -4.73 -24.79 -9.73
C ARG A 171 -6.12 -25.03 -9.13
N LEU A 172 -6.98 -24.00 -9.13
CA LEU A 172 -8.37 -24.15 -8.68
C LEU A 172 -9.16 -25.13 -9.53
N ASP A 173 -9.03 -25.06 -10.86
CA ASP A 173 -9.74 -25.96 -11.77
C ASP A 173 -9.25 -27.42 -11.62
N GLY A 174 -7.97 -27.60 -11.27
CA GLY A 174 -7.36 -28.86 -10.88
C GLY A 174 -7.76 -29.38 -9.49
N GLY A 175 -8.58 -28.64 -8.74
CA GLY A 175 -9.09 -29.03 -7.43
C GLY A 175 -8.21 -28.66 -6.23
N GLU A 176 -7.15 -27.86 -6.44
CA GLU A 176 -6.34 -27.36 -5.33
C GLU A 176 -7.08 -26.28 -4.52
N GLU A 177 -6.85 -26.27 -3.21
CA GLU A 177 -7.24 -25.16 -2.35
C GLU A 177 -6.19 -24.04 -2.44
N LEU A 178 -6.62 -22.83 -2.80
CA LEU A 178 -5.79 -21.63 -2.79
C LEU A 178 -5.96 -20.86 -1.48
N CYS A 179 -4.86 -20.71 -0.75
CA CYS A 179 -4.81 -19.95 0.49
C CYS A 179 -4.43 -18.48 0.24
N PHE A 180 -5.25 -17.55 0.76
CA PHE A 180 -4.99 -16.12 0.78
C PHE A 180 -4.67 -15.69 2.21
N GLY A 181 -3.44 -16.00 2.62
CA GLY A 181 -2.96 -15.82 3.98
C GLY A 181 -3.64 -16.78 4.96
N LYS A 182 -3.80 -16.34 6.21
CA LYS A 182 -4.40 -17.17 7.29
C LYS A 182 -5.90 -16.98 7.45
N SER A 183 -6.51 -16.08 6.69
CA SER A 183 -7.88 -15.62 6.90
C SER A 183 -8.88 -16.18 5.91
N ILE A 184 -8.42 -16.50 4.69
CA ILE A 184 -9.28 -16.91 3.58
C ILE A 184 -8.59 -18.01 2.79
N ALA A 185 -9.36 -19.02 2.38
CA ALA A 185 -8.97 -19.97 1.36
C ALA A 185 -10.13 -20.19 0.38
N LEU A 186 -9.84 -20.62 -0.84
CA LEU A 186 -10.79 -20.82 -1.92
C LEU A 186 -10.50 -22.15 -2.60
N ASP A 187 -11.50 -23.00 -2.76
CA ASP A 187 -11.46 -24.14 -3.67
C ASP A 187 -12.52 -23.97 -4.77
N LYS A 188 -12.67 -24.98 -5.64
CA LYS A 188 -13.62 -24.96 -6.76
C LYS A 188 -15.09 -24.78 -6.35
N GLU A 189 -15.47 -25.19 -5.15
CA GLU A 189 -16.87 -25.28 -4.69
C GLU A 189 -17.19 -24.37 -3.51
N LYS A 190 -16.20 -23.98 -2.71
CA LYS A 190 -16.35 -23.37 -1.39
C LYS A 190 -15.33 -22.28 -1.17
N ILE A 191 -15.75 -21.27 -0.41
CA ILE A 191 -14.87 -20.29 0.22
C ILE A 191 -14.76 -20.56 1.72
N TYR A 192 -13.54 -20.58 2.23
CA TYR A 192 -13.22 -20.79 3.64
C TYR A 192 -12.79 -19.48 4.27
N THR A 193 -13.25 -19.22 5.50
CA THR A 193 -12.85 -18.04 6.28
C THR A 193 -12.56 -18.39 7.72
N ARG A 194 -11.63 -17.67 8.34
CA ARG A 194 -11.23 -17.94 9.72
C ARG A 194 -12.37 -17.63 10.71
N LYS A 195 -12.60 -18.55 11.66
CA LYS A 195 -13.53 -18.36 12.79
C LYS A 195 -12.87 -17.56 13.91
N PHE A 196 -13.68 -16.92 14.75
CA PHE A 196 -13.20 -16.14 15.91
C PHE A 196 -12.39 -16.99 16.90
N PHE A 197 -12.84 -18.23 17.17
CA PHE A 197 -12.19 -19.18 18.08
C PHE A 197 -11.17 -20.11 17.41
N GLY A 198 -10.67 -19.76 16.22
CA GLY A 198 -9.75 -20.61 15.46
C GLY A 198 -10.46 -21.62 14.54
N GLY A 199 -9.70 -22.16 13.60
CA GLY A 199 -10.22 -22.99 12.50
C GLY A 199 -10.90 -22.17 11.39
N MET A 200 -11.35 -22.88 10.34
CA MET A 200 -12.02 -22.31 9.18
C MET A 200 -13.52 -22.69 9.19
N LYS A 201 -14.38 -21.77 8.73
CA LYS A 201 -15.76 -22.06 8.33
C LYS A 201 -15.86 -21.95 6.81
N SER A 202 -16.65 -22.81 6.20
CA SER A 202 -16.86 -22.85 4.76
C SER A 202 -18.23 -22.31 4.36
N CYS A 203 -18.31 -21.79 3.15
CA CYS A 203 -19.53 -21.40 2.46
C CYS A 203 -19.45 -21.96 1.05
N PRO A 204 -20.41 -22.80 0.61
CA PRO A 204 -20.53 -23.16 -0.79
C PRO A 204 -20.67 -21.91 -1.66
N LEU A 205 -19.96 -21.85 -2.78
CA LEU A 205 -20.04 -20.72 -3.72
C LEU A 205 -21.44 -20.54 -4.28
N ALA A 206 -22.20 -21.63 -4.43
CA ALA A 206 -23.62 -21.59 -4.83
C ALA A 206 -24.52 -20.84 -3.82
N GLU A 207 -24.13 -20.78 -2.55
CA GLU A 207 -24.85 -20.04 -1.49
C GLU A 207 -24.38 -18.59 -1.35
N VAL A 208 -23.28 -18.21 -2.00
CA VAL A 208 -22.80 -16.82 -1.99
C VAL A 208 -23.78 -15.96 -2.78
N GLU A 209 -24.30 -14.94 -2.11
CA GLU A 209 -25.20 -13.95 -2.71
C GLU A 209 -24.41 -12.75 -3.25
N LYS A 210 -23.47 -12.26 -2.44
CA LYS A 210 -22.69 -11.07 -2.77
C LYS A 210 -21.32 -11.14 -2.11
N VAL A 211 -20.30 -10.81 -2.88
CA VAL A 211 -18.98 -10.46 -2.38
C VAL A 211 -18.81 -8.96 -2.63
N SER A 212 -18.33 -8.22 -1.63
CA SER A 212 -18.01 -6.80 -1.78
C SER A 212 -16.86 -6.41 -0.86
N VAL A 213 -16.12 -5.38 -1.23
CA VAL A 213 -15.27 -4.67 -0.28
C VAL A 213 -15.99 -3.39 0.09
N GLU A 214 -16.19 -3.17 1.38
CA GLU A 214 -16.89 -2.01 1.93
C GLU A 214 -16.13 -1.53 3.15
N SER A 215 -15.77 -0.24 3.18
CA SER A 215 -14.92 0.35 4.21
C SER A 215 -13.74 -0.56 4.62
N GLY A 216 -12.91 -0.95 3.66
CA GLY A 216 -11.66 -1.68 3.91
C GLY A 216 -11.86 -3.11 4.35
N THR A 217 -13.09 -3.60 4.25
CA THR A 217 -13.48 -4.91 4.74
C THR A 217 -14.10 -5.69 3.61
N LEU A 218 -13.51 -6.84 3.28
CA LEU A 218 -14.15 -7.86 2.46
C LEU A 218 -15.35 -8.43 3.23
N ARG A 219 -16.52 -8.31 2.62
CA ARG A 219 -17.79 -8.84 3.09
C ARG A 219 -18.28 -9.91 2.12
N ILE A 220 -18.64 -11.06 2.67
CA ILE A 220 -19.26 -12.15 1.92
C ILE A 220 -20.63 -12.37 2.53
N ARG A 221 -21.69 -12.27 1.73
CA ARG A 221 -23.08 -12.52 2.15
C ARG A 221 -23.57 -13.84 1.55
N GLN A 222 -24.36 -14.56 2.35
CA GLN A 222 -25.02 -15.80 1.95
C GLN A 222 -26.48 -15.51 1.64
N LYS A 223 -27.03 -16.22 0.65
CA LYS A 223 -28.44 -16.11 0.25
C LYS A 223 -29.36 -16.34 1.45
N GLY A 224 -30.34 -15.45 1.60
CA GLY A 224 -31.34 -15.55 2.67
C GLY A 224 -30.81 -15.24 4.08
N LYS A 225 -29.54 -14.80 4.23
CA LYS A 225 -28.98 -14.41 5.53
C LYS A 225 -28.80 -12.89 5.64
N THR A 226 -29.32 -12.34 6.74
CA THR A 226 -29.21 -10.91 7.04
C THR A 226 -27.77 -10.51 7.38
N PHE A 227 -27.03 -11.38 8.06
CA PHE A 227 -25.65 -11.12 8.46
C PHE A 227 -24.65 -11.65 7.42
N ALA A 228 -23.54 -10.91 7.26
CA ALA A 228 -22.44 -11.35 6.42
C ALA A 228 -21.83 -12.65 6.97
N PHE A 229 -21.67 -13.63 6.09
CA PHE A 229 -20.92 -14.86 6.38
C PHE A 229 -19.50 -14.52 6.82
N ALA A 230 -18.81 -13.61 6.15
CA ALA A 230 -17.47 -13.20 6.51
C ALA A 230 -17.29 -11.67 6.49
N ARG A 231 -16.45 -11.19 7.41
CA ARG A 231 -15.95 -9.81 7.46
C ARG A 231 -14.45 -9.88 7.75
N VAL A 232 -13.63 -9.56 6.76
CA VAL A 232 -12.16 -9.64 6.88
C VAL A 232 -11.56 -8.35 6.35
N MET A 233 -10.58 -7.77 7.04
CA MET A 233 -9.92 -6.55 6.56
C MET A 233 -9.15 -6.82 5.26
N ALA A 234 -9.50 -6.11 4.19
CA ALA A 234 -8.91 -6.27 2.86
C ALA A 234 -7.37 -6.16 2.90
N GLY A 235 -6.84 -5.20 3.65
CA GLY A 235 -5.38 -5.01 3.79
C GLY A 235 -4.62 -6.13 4.51
N THR A 236 -5.33 -7.06 5.16
CA THR A 236 -4.71 -8.25 5.78
C THR A 236 -4.71 -9.47 4.87
N ILE A 237 -5.48 -9.44 3.78
CA ILE A 237 -5.59 -10.54 2.82
C ILE A 237 -4.52 -10.32 1.75
N PRO A 238 -3.49 -11.18 1.64
CA PRO A 238 -2.56 -11.12 0.54
C PRO A 238 -3.28 -11.44 -0.77
N ASN A 239 -2.89 -10.79 -1.87
CA ASN A 239 -3.43 -11.01 -3.21
C ASN A 239 -4.97 -10.84 -3.25
N VAL A 240 -5.53 -9.91 -2.46
CA VAL A 240 -6.99 -9.72 -2.36
C VAL A 240 -7.66 -9.45 -3.71
N HIS A 241 -6.99 -8.75 -4.63
CA HIS A 241 -7.52 -8.48 -5.97
C HIS A 241 -7.56 -9.74 -6.85
N LEU A 242 -6.55 -10.60 -6.73
CA LEU A 242 -6.55 -11.91 -7.38
C LEU A 242 -7.71 -12.78 -6.85
N LEU A 243 -7.91 -12.81 -5.52
CA LEU A 243 -9.06 -13.49 -4.91
C LEU A 243 -10.39 -12.99 -5.50
N LEU A 244 -10.58 -11.68 -5.59
CA LEU A 244 -11.80 -11.08 -6.11
C LEU A 244 -12.02 -11.42 -7.58
N ARG A 245 -10.98 -11.35 -8.40
CA ARG A 245 -11.05 -11.70 -9.83
C ARG A 245 -11.37 -13.17 -10.04
N LEU A 246 -10.84 -14.07 -9.20
CA LEU A 246 -11.16 -15.49 -9.24
C LEU A 246 -12.62 -15.74 -8.83
N LEU A 247 -13.07 -15.12 -7.74
CA LEU A 247 -14.46 -15.21 -7.28
C LEU A 247 -15.45 -14.70 -8.33
N ASP A 248 -15.13 -13.60 -9.00
CA ASP A 248 -15.95 -13.05 -10.09
C ASP A 248 -16.11 -14.07 -11.24
N GLY A 249 -15.00 -14.64 -11.70
CA GLY A 249 -15.02 -15.70 -12.72
C GLY A 249 -15.71 -17.00 -12.28
N MET A 250 -15.85 -17.25 -10.99
CA MET A 250 -16.52 -18.46 -10.45
C MET A 250 -18.00 -18.26 -10.13
N LEU A 251 -18.39 -17.05 -9.72
CA LEU A 251 -19.78 -16.72 -9.39
C LEU A 251 -20.59 -16.28 -10.63
N GLY A 252 -19.90 -15.97 -11.75
CA GLY A 252 -20.50 -15.43 -12.97
C GLY A 252 -21.05 -14.00 -12.77
N GLU A 253 -21.68 -13.43 -13.80
CA GLU A 253 -22.29 -12.07 -13.81
C GLU A 253 -23.32 -11.77 -12.68
N LYS A 254 -23.54 -12.70 -11.75
CA LYS A 254 -24.33 -12.46 -10.53
C LYS A 254 -23.65 -11.55 -9.51
N SER A 255 -22.36 -11.28 -9.65
CA SER A 255 -21.63 -10.33 -8.81
C SER A 255 -21.22 -9.12 -9.62
N ALA A 256 -22.13 -8.17 -9.84
CA ALA A 256 -21.77 -6.84 -10.31
C ALA A 256 -20.89 -6.15 -9.23
N MET A 257 -19.59 -6.46 -9.22
CA MET A 257 -18.62 -5.90 -8.31
C MET A 257 -17.76 -4.90 -9.07
N MET A 258 -18.08 -3.62 -8.80
CA MET A 258 -17.17 -2.48 -8.76
C MET A 258 -16.03 -2.47 -9.79
N ARG A 259 -16.16 -1.57 -10.79
CA ARG A 259 -15.01 -1.06 -11.55
C ARG A 259 -13.90 -0.69 -10.56
N GLU A 260 -12.64 -1.01 -10.83
CA GLU A 260 -11.49 -0.84 -9.92
C GLU A 260 -11.43 0.51 -9.18
N ARG A 261 -11.95 1.60 -9.78
CA ARG A 261 -12.10 2.91 -9.14
C ARG A 261 -12.95 2.88 -7.87
N ASP A 262 -14.00 2.05 -7.83
CA ASP A 262 -14.86 1.90 -6.68
C ASP A 262 -14.20 1.06 -5.57
N PHE A 263 -13.19 0.24 -5.89
CA PHE A 263 -12.46 -0.56 -4.91
C PHE A 263 -11.56 0.32 -4.03
N ALA A 264 -10.82 1.26 -4.60
CA ALA A 264 -10.09 2.25 -3.80
C ALA A 264 -11.08 3.05 -2.93
N ALA A 265 -12.27 3.34 -3.47
CA ALA A 265 -13.37 3.99 -2.77
C ALA A 265 -14.07 3.13 -1.71
N SER A 266 -13.74 1.85 -1.60
CA SER A 266 -14.44 0.94 -0.69
C SER A 266 -13.49 0.07 0.12
N ALA A 267 -12.19 0.04 -0.18
CA ALA A 267 -11.11 -0.57 0.61
C ALA A 267 -10.63 0.31 1.79
N TYR A 268 -11.45 1.26 2.23
CA TYR A 268 -11.17 2.22 3.31
C TYR A 268 -11.23 1.69 4.74
N VAL A 269 -10.09 1.51 5.40
CA VAL A 269 -10.10 1.25 6.85
C VAL A 269 -10.21 2.57 7.63
N HIS A 270 -11.15 2.67 8.58
CA HIS A 270 -11.15 3.75 9.57
C HIS A 270 -9.97 3.54 10.51
N GLY A 271 -9.03 4.49 10.50
CA GLY A 271 -7.91 4.54 11.44
C GLY A 271 -8.30 5.25 12.72
#